data_AF-A0A4U8SKU7-F1
#
_entry.id   AF-A0A4U8SKU7-F1
#
_cell.length_a   1.000
_cell.length_b   1.000
_cell.length_c   1.000
_cell.angle_alpha   90.00
_cell.angle_beta   90.00
_cell.angle_gamma   90.00
#
_symmetry.space_group_name_H-M   'P 1'
#
loop_
_entity.id
_entity.type
_entity.pdbx_description
1 polymer ?
#
loop_
_entity_poly.entity_id
_entity_poly.type
_entity_poly.pdbx_seq_one_letter_code
_entity_poly.pdbx_strand_id
1 'polypeptide(L)'
;MGKQERQIVIRPENEGNIREIYKSKNGRMKEDFYLEELTKLQIELLKLQNWVKKTNQKIVIIMEGRDAAGKGGTIKALTSHMNPRGCRVVALNKPTETEKTEWYFKRYISTLPSGGEIVFYDRSWYNRAGVEKVMEFCSQDQYREFITQVSNLEQMLISSGTMIFKYFLDVGREEQKRRILRRKTDPLRMWKLSPIDGKSLDLWNEYTEAFEKMFARTHTHICPWTIVNTNDKKRARLNIARDILSKIDYEGKDQTAVCLLPDPSIVWVYSQYQTAHLDPTKEVQKQLKELKEIKEAEKKERKAQKALAEKVEKAEKERTKEEKQKTKQEANKEKEVKAESKPKNEPKAKSATKAESAKADTTPTKS
;
A
#
# COMPACT_ATOMS: atom_id res chain seq x y z
N MET A 1 -21.65 8.22 -31.48
CA MET A 1 -20.88 8.32 -30.24
C MET A 1 -20.12 7.02 -30.07
N GLY A 2 -18.80 7.03 -30.23
CA GLY A 2 -17.98 5.82 -30.13
C GLY A 2 -18.10 5.20 -28.75
N LYS A 3 -18.32 3.88 -28.69
CA LYS A 3 -18.13 3.11 -27.46
C LYS A 3 -16.65 3.27 -27.09
N GLN A 4 -16.33 4.17 -26.16
CA GLN A 4 -15.05 4.13 -25.47
C GLN A 4 -14.95 2.76 -24.81
N GLU A 5 -13.96 1.97 -25.23
CA GLU A 5 -13.60 0.76 -24.51
C GLU A 5 -13.33 1.15 -23.06
N ARG A 6 -14.17 0.68 -22.15
CA ARG A 6 -13.98 0.91 -20.72
C ARG A 6 -12.78 0.09 -20.28
N GLN A 7 -11.59 0.67 -20.38
CA GLN A 7 -10.39 0.05 -19.83
C GLN A 7 -10.56 -0.02 -18.31
N ILE A 8 -10.54 -1.23 -17.76
CA ILE A 8 -10.55 -1.43 -16.32
C ILE A 8 -9.21 -0.93 -15.80
N VAL A 9 -9.23 0.13 -14.99
CA VAL A 9 -8.03 0.66 -14.35
C VAL A 9 -7.44 -0.42 -13.45
N ILE A 10 -6.17 -0.76 -13.70
CA ILE A 10 -5.41 -1.65 -12.84
C ILE A 10 -5.15 -0.92 -11.53
N ARG A 11 -5.10 -1.66 -10.41
CA ARG A 11 -4.73 -1.07 -9.11
C ARG A 11 -3.39 -0.32 -9.25
N PRO A 12 -3.31 0.98 -8.89
CA PRO A 12 -2.06 1.73 -8.98
C PRO A 12 -0.91 1.10 -8.18
N GLU A 13 -1.25 0.31 -7.16
CA GLU A 13 -0.27 -0.48 -6.39
C GLU A 13 0.43 -1.59 -7.19
N ASN A 14 -0.19 -2.06 -8.29
CA ASN A 14 0.36 -3.13 -9.13
C ASN A 14 1.20 -2.59 -10.30
N GLU A 15 0.92 -1.37 -10.78
CA GLU A 15 1.65 -0.75 -11.90
C GLU A 15 2.83 0.09 -11.43
N GLY A 16 2.72 0.67 -10.23
CA GLY A 16 3.74 1.57 -9.70
C GLY A 16 5.00 0.87 -9.20
N ASN A 17 6.07 1.64 -9.07
CA ASN A 17 7.28 1.19 -8.41
C ASN A 17 6.99 0.88 -6.93
N ILE A 18 7.14 -0.38 -6.53
CA ILE A 18 6.88 -0.85 -5.15
C ILE A 18 7.62 -0.01 -4.08
N ARG A 19 8.76 0.59 -4.42
CA ARG A 19 9.53 1.46 -3.51
C ARG A 19 8.94 2.85 -3.36
N GLU A 20 8.14 3.31 -4.30
CA GLU A 20 7.39 4.58 -4.23
C GLU A 20 6.13 4.39 -3.38
N ILE A 21 5.47 3.24 -3.52
CA ILE A 21 4.23 2.90 -2.82
C ILE A 21 4.47 2.46 -1.37
N TYR A 22 5.48 1.62 -1.12
CA TYR A 22 5.72 0.99 0.17
C TYR A 22 7.05 1.39 0.82
N LYS A 23 7.06 1.43 2.15
CA LYS A 23 8.24 1.72 2.96
C LYS A 23 9.16 0.49 3.01
N SER A 24 10.41 0.66 2.59
CA SER A 24 11.41 -0.41 2.57
C SER A 24 11.72 -1.05 3.93
N LYS A 25 11.39 -0.39 5.05
CA LYS A 25 11.66 -0.88 6.41
C LYS A 25 10.64 -1.93 6.86
N ASN A 26 9.38 -1.79 6.48
CA ASN A 26 8.29 -2.59 7.06
C ASN A 26 7.17 -2.94 6.07
N GLY A 27 7.33 -2.67 4.77
CA GLY A 27 6.34 -2.99 3.74
C GLY A 27 5.03 -2.23 3.85
N ARG A 28 4.95 -1.19 4.69
CA ARG A 28 3.72 -0.39 4.85
C ARG A 28 3.64 0.71 3.82
N MET A 29 2.42 1.03 3.41
CA MET A 29 2.12 2.08 2.44
C MET A 29 2.63 3.45 2.93
N LYS A 30 3.24 4.21 2.00
CA LYS A 30 3.69 5.58 2.25
C LYS A 30 2.51 6.52 2.47
N GLU A 31 2.76 7.69 3.05
CA GLU A 31 1.68 8.66 3.33
C GLU A 31 1.22 9.33 2.06
N ASP A 32 2.16 9.84 1.27
CA ASP A 32 1.88 10.63 0.07
C ASP A 32 1.01 9.85 -0.93
N PHE A 33 1.43 8.63 -1.30
CA PHE A 33 0.65 7.73 -2.16
C PHE A 33 -0.74 7.43 -1.58
N TYR A 34 -0.83 7.17 -0.28
CA TYR A 34 -2.10 6.89 0.38
C TYR A 34 -3.06 8.08 0.34
N LEU A 35 -2.56 9.30 0.57
CA LEU A 35 -3.39 10.51 0.56
C LEU A 35 -3.89 10.84 -0.85
N GLU A 36 -3.04 10.64 -1.86
CA GLU A 36 -3.43 10.80 -3.26
C GLU A 36 -4.57 9.85 -3.63
N GLU A 37 -4.40 8.55 -3.37
CA GLU A 37 -5.41 7.54 -3.69
C GLU A 37 -6.68 7.69 -2.86
N LEU A 38 -6.56 8.06 -1.58
CA LEU A 38 -7.72 8.32 -0.73
C LEU A 38 -8.53 9.51 -1.25
N THR A 39 -7.88 10.56 -1.75
CA THR A 39 -8.55 11.74 -2.30
C THR A 39 -9.42 11.36 -3.50
N LYS A 40 -8.90 10.55 -4.43
CA LYS A 40 -9.65 10.02 -5.57
C LYS A 40 -10.90 9.23 -5.11
N LEU A 41 -10.73 8.36 -4.12
CA LEU A 41 -11.85 7.58 -3.57
C LEU A 41 -12.86 8.42 -2.80
N GLN A 42 -12.43 9.49 -2.13
CA GLN A 42 -13.32 10.41 -1.43
C GLN A 42 -14.19 11.22 -2.39
N ILE A 43 -13.66 11.58 -3.58
CA ILE A 43 -14.46 12.20 -4.65
C ILE A 43 -15.57 11.24 -5.09
N GLU A 44 -15.25 9.96 -5.28
CA GLU A 44 -16.26 8.93 -5.62
C GLU A 44 -17.29 8.73 -4.49
N LEU A 45 -16.87 8.77 -3.21
CA LEU A 45 -17.79 8.71 -2.06
C LEU A 45 -18.75 9.90 -2.03
N LEU A 46 -18.33 11.09 -2.47
CA LEU A 46 -19.20 12.25 -2.62
C LEU A 46 -20.25 12.06 -3.72
N LYS A 47 -19.85 11.50 -4.86
CA LYS A 47 -20.77 11.14 -5.94
C LYS A 47 -21.80 10.11 -5.46
N LEU A 48 -21.34 9.06 -4.77
CA LEU A 48 -22.20 8.08 -4.14
C LEU A 48 -23.21 8.75 -3.18
N GLN A 49 -22.74 9.64 -2.30
CA GLN A 49 -23.62 10.33 -1.36
C GLN A 49 -24.71 11.16 -2.07
N ASN A 50 -24.34 11.90 -3.10
CA ASN A 50 -25.29 12.68 -3.88
C ASN A 50 -26.34 11.79 -4.56
N TRP A 51 -25.91 10.66 -5.12
CA TRP A 51 -26.81 9.66 -5.71
C TRP A 51 -27.75 9.06 -4.66
N VAL A 52 -27.24 8.68 -3.47
CA VAL A 52 -28.05 8.15 -2.37
C VAL A 52 -29.17 9.13 -2.00
N LYS A 53 -28.83 10.41 -1.85
CA LYS A 53 -29.80 11.48 -1.57
C LYS A 53 -30.83 11.64 -2.69
N LYS A 54 -30.38 11.68 -3.96
CA LYS A 54 -31.26 11.86 -5.13
C LYS A 54 -32.25 10.70 -5.30
N THR A 55 -31.84 9.50 -4.93
CA THR A 55 -32.60 8.25 -5.16
C THR A 55 -33.24 7.68 -3.90
N ASN A 56 -33.18 8.41 -2.76
CA ASN A 56 -33.72 8.01 -1.46
C ASN A 56 -33.24 6.62 -0.97
N GLN A 57 -32.01 6.25 -1.32
CA GLN A 57 -31.42 4.98 -0.90
C GLN A 57 -31.09 4.99 0.58
N LYS A 58 -31.08 3.81 1.21
CA LYS A 58 -30.77 3.64 2.63
C LYS A 58 -29.53 2.78 2.76
N ILE A 59 -28.44 3.32 3.31
CA ILE A 59 -27.18 2.57 3.43
C ILE A 59 -26.77 2.45 4.89
N VAL A 60 -26.47 1.21 5.32
CA VAL A 60 -25.87 0.87 6.60
C VAL A 60 -24.50 0.26 6.37
N ILE A 61 -23.47 0.81 7.01
CA ILE A 61 -22.11 0.28 6.96
C ILE A 61 -21.67 -0.07 8.38
N ILE A 62 -21.55 -1.35 8.67
CA ILE A 62 -21.15 -1.89 9.96
C ILE A 62 -19.65 -2.14 9.98
N MET A 63 -18.96 -1.51 10.93
CA MET A 63 -17.55 -1.76 11.20
C MET A 63 -17.42 -2.52 12.51
N GLU A 64 -17.18 -3.83 12.42
CA GLU A 64 -16.77 -4.68 13.52
C GLU A 64 -15.28 -5.02 13.43
N GLY A 65 -14.76 -5.70 14.45
CA GLY A 65 -13.38 -6.16 14.48
C GLY A 65 -12.75 -6.02 15.86
N ARG A 66 -11.53 -6.56 16.00
CA ARG A 66 -10.79 -6.54 17.26
C ARG A 66 -10.52 -5.13 17.76
N ASP A 67 -10.20 -5.03 19.04
CA ASP A 67 -9.73 -3.78 19.61
C ASP A 67 -8.43 -3.34 18.93
N ALA A 68 -8.30 -2.03 18.73
CA ALA A 68 -7.21 -1.42 17.96
C ALA A 68 -7.09 -1.82 16.46
N ALA A 69 -8.03 -2.59 15.89
CA ALA A 69 -8.01 -2.96 14.47
C ALA A 69 -8.11 -1.76 13.51
N GLY A 70 -8.86 -0.72 13.88
CA GLY A 70 -8.85 0.55 13.13
C GLY A 70 -10.21 1.17 12.81
N LYS A 71 -11.32 0.56 13.25
CA LYS A 71 -12.72 0.96 13.01
C LYS A 71 -12.95 2.49 12.89
N GLY A 72 -12.95 3.22 14.00
CA GLY A 72 -13.16 4.67 13.97
C GLY A 72 -12.13 5.47 13.15
N GLY A 73 -10.91 4.96 13.00
CA GLY A 73 -9.89 5.57 12.13
C GLY A 73 -10.12 5.32 10.64
N THR A 74 -10.89 4.30 10.28
CA THR A 74 -11.38 4.04 8.94
C THR A 74 -12.62 4.86 8.66
N ILE A 75 -13.61 4.84 9.55
CA ILE A 75 -14.83 5.66 9.43
C ILE A 75 -14.43 7.13 9.22
N LYS A 76 -13.56 7.68 10.09
CA LYS A 76 -13.08 9.06 9.95
C LYS A 76 -12.43 9.34 8.59
N ALA A 77 -11.71 8.38 8.01
CA ALA A 77 -11.07 8.57 6.72
C ALA A 77 -12.08 8.56 5.55
N LEU A 78 -13.12 7.72 5.64
CA LEU A 78 -14.16 7.65 4.61
C LEU A 78 -15.11 8.85 4.68
N THR A 79 -15.44 9.30 5.88
CA THR A 79 -16.45 10.34 6.09
C THR A 79 -15.90 11.76 6.14
N SER A 80 -14.58 11.97 6.11
CA SER A 80 -13.98 13.30 6.37
C SER A 80 -14.42 14.41 5.44
N HIS A 81 -14.81 14.07 4.20
CA HIS A 81 -15.29 15.04 3.21
C HIS A 81 -16.79 14.91 2.92
N MET A 82 -17.47 13.89 3.46
CA MET A 82 -18.90 13.68 3.21
C MET A 82 -19.76 14.73 3.90
N ASN A 83 -20.89 15.09 3.29
CA ASN A 83 -21.83 16.05 3.88
C ASN A 83 -22.51 15.42 5.11
N PRO A 84 -22.42 16.03 6.31
CA PRO A 84 -23.00 15.45 7.52
C PRO A 84 -24.53 15.36 7.50
N ARG A 85 -25.23 16.11 6.63
CA ARG A 85 -26.71 16.10 6.54
C ARG A 85 -27.30 14.83 5.94
N GLY A 86 -26.49 13.97 5.33
CA GLY A 86 -26.91 12.67 4.80
C GLY A 86 -25.93 11.54 5.11
N CYS A 87 -24.96 11.82 5.99
CA CYS A 87 -23.97 10.84 6.43
C CYS A 87 -23.69 11.04 7.91
N ARG A 88 -23.97 10.02 8.73
CA ARG A 88 -23.74 10.08 10.18
C ARG A 88 -23.06 8.82 10.71
N VAL A 89 -22.41 8.98 11.85
CA VAL A 89 -21.72 7.91 12.57
C VAL A 89 -22.49 7.60 13.85
N VAL A 90 -22.85 6.33 14.03
CA VAL A 90 -23.44 5.79 15.25
C VAL A 90 -22.34 5.07 16.04
N ALA A 91 -22.10 5.54 17.26
CA ALA A 91 -21.16 4.95 18.21
C ALA A 91 -21.83 4.95 19.59
N LEU A 92 -22.71 3.98 19.83
CA LEU A 92 -23.47 3.90 21.08
C LEU A 92 -22.57 3.53 22.27
N ASN A 93 -22.84 4.16 23.41
CA ASN A 93 -22.24 3.77 24.68
C ASN A 93 -22.81 2.42 25.18
N LYS A 94 -22.26 1.91 26.29
CA LYS A 94 -22.85 0.77 27.01
C LYS A 94 -24.35 1.00 27.26
N PRO A 95 -25.20 -0.04 27.18
CA PRO A 95 -26.62 0.11 27.39
C PRO A 95 -26.91 0.61 28.81
N THR A 96 -27.88 1.52 28.93
CA THR A 96 -28.49 1.97 30.20
C THR A 96 -29.27 0.83 30.86
N GLU A 97 -29.62 0.97 32.14
CA GLU A 97 -30.42 -0.06 32.83
C GLU A 97 -31.78 -0.29 32.15
N THR A 98 -32.40 0.75 31.61
CA THR A 98 -33.63 0.62 30.80
C THR A 98 -33.37 -0.10 29.48
N GLU A 99 -32.34 0.28 28.71
CA GLU A 99 -32.02 -0.40 27.45
C GLU A 99 -31.66 -1.89 27.64
N LYS A 100 -31.20 -2.30 28.82
CA LYS A 100 -30.94 -3.72 29.14
C LYS A 100 -32.21 -4.54 29.33
N THR A 101 -33.33 -3.93 29.73
CA THR A 101 -34.63 -4.59 29.89
C THR A 101 -35.49 -4.55 28.63
N GLU A 102 -35.07 -3.76 27.64
CA GLU A 102 -35.70 -3.69 26.33
C GLU A 102 -35.26 -4.83 25.41
N TRP A 103 -36.01 -5.01 24.32
CA TRP A 103 -35.53 -5.83 23.21
C TRP A 103 -34.21 -5.27 22.67
N TYR A 104 -33.19 -6.13 22.59
CA TYR A 104 -31.79 -5.72 22.34
C TYR A 104 -31.61 -4.83 21.10
N PHE A 105 -32.36 -5.09 20.02
CA PHE A 105 -32.24 -4.36 18.77
C PHE A 105 -32.92 -2.98 18.81
N LYS A 106 -33.82 -2.70 19.76
CA LYS A 106 -34.62 -1.46 19.82
C LYS A 106 -33.75 -0.20 19.74
N ARG A 107 -32.68 -0.15 20.54
CA ARG A 107 -31.75 1.00 20.56
C ARG A 107 -30.97 1.21 19.27
N TYR A 108 -30.80 0.15 18.48
CA TYR A 108 -30.12 0.25 17.18
C TYR A 108 -31.12 0.62 16.08
N ILE A 109 -32.34 0.08 16.13
CA ILE A 109 -33.40 0.35 15.15
C ILE A 109 -33.73 1.84 15.10
N SER A 110 -33.77 2.52 16.24
CA SER A 110 -33.99 3.98 16.31
C SER A 110 -32.91 4.81 15.61
N THR A 111 -31.77 4.19 15.27
CA THR A 111 -30.63 4.85 14.60
C THR A 111 -30.45 4.41 13.16
N LEU A 112 -31.38 3.64 12.57
CA LEU A 112 -31.29 3.22 11.17
C LEU A 112 -31.47 4.40 10.19
N PRO A 113 -30.94 4.30 8.96
CA PRO A 113 -31.06 5.35 7.95
C PRO A 113 -32.51 5.55 7.50
N SER A 114 -32.90 6.80 7.32
CA SER A 114 -34.01 7.18 6.45
C SER A 114 -33.57 7.21 4.97
N GLY A 115 -34.52 7.37 4.05
CA GLY A 115 -34.21 7.52 2.63
C GLY A 115 -33.25 8.70 2.39
N GLY A 116 -32.16 8.45 1.67
CA GLY A 116 -31.13 9.45 1.40
C GLY A 116 -30.01 9.51 2.44
N GLU A 117 -29.99 8.60 3.43
CA GLU A 117 -28.98 8.56 4.48
C GLU A 117 -27.98 7.40 4.33
N ILE A 118 -26.72 7.69 4.66
CA ILE A 118 -25.65 6.73 4.88
C ILE A 118 -25.29 6.71 6.36
N VAL A 119 -25.36 5.55 7.01
CA VAL A 119 -25.08 5.41 8.45
C VAL A 119 -23.93 4.45 8.66
N PHE A 120 -22.84 4.98 9.24
CA PHE A 120 -21.70 4.19 9.67
C PHE A 120 -21.86 3.79 11.14
N TYR A 121 -21.72 2.51 11.44
CA TYR A 121 -21.72 1.97 12.79
C TYR A 121 -20.28 1.68 13.24
N ASP A 122 -19.77 2.41 14.24
CA ASP A 122 -18.54 2.06 14.97
C ASP A 122 -18.92 1.10 16.10
N ARG A 123 -18.86 -0.20 15.79
CA ARG A 123 -19.62 -1.27 16.45
C ARG A 123 -21.13 -1.14 16.23
N SER A 124 -21.82 -2.26 16.45
CA SER A 124 -23.23 -2.45 16.10
C SER A 124 -23.91 -3.41 17.07
N TRP A 125 -25.07 -3.94 16.69
CA TRP A 125 -25.72 -5.04 17.39
C TRP A 125 -24.83 -6.29 17.51
N TYR A 126 -23.78 -6.43 16.71
CA TYR A 126 -22.79 -7.50 16.87
C TYR A 126 -21.92 -7.41 18.14
N ASN A 127 -22.06 -6.36 18.94
CA ASN A 127 -21.52 -6.32 20.30
C ASN A 127 -21.88 -7.58 21.10
N ARG A 128 -23.11 -8.08 20.93
CA ARG A 128 -23.58 -9.30 21.61
C ARG A 128 -22.85 -10.57 21.20
N ALA A 129 -22.46 -10.68 19.93
CA ALA A 129 -21.70 -11.84 19.45
C ALA A 129 -20.18 -11.72 19.63
N GLY A 130 -19.69 -10.54 20.04
CA GLY A 130 -18.28 -10.31 20.33
C GLY A 130 -18.03 -10.06 21.81
N VAL A 131 -17.94 -8.78 22.17
CA VAL A 131 -17.52 -8.35 23.52
C VAL A 131 -18.46 -8.84 24.62
N GLU A 132 -19.78 -8.80 24.43
CA GLU A 132 -20.71 -9.21 25.50
C GLU A 132 -20.62 -10.73 25.75
N LYS A 133 -20.41 -11.53 24.70
CA LYS A 133 -20.26 -12.98 24.84
C LYS A 133 -18.96 -13.36 25.55
N VAL A 134 -17.85 -12.74 25.17
CA VAL A 134 -16.51 -13.07 25.71
C VAL A 134 -16.30 -12.52 27.12
N MET A 135 -16.87 -11.34 27.41
CA MET A 135 -16.78 -10.70 28.73
C MET A 135 -17.96 -11.03 29.64
N GLU A 136 -18.84 -11.94 29.23
CA GLU A 136 -20.01 -12.39 30.00
C GLU A 136 -20.98 -11.26 30.38
N PHE A 137 -21.10 -10.24 29.54
CA PHE A 137 -22.09 -9.16 29.73
C PHE A 137 -23.50 -9.52 29.26
N CYS A 138 -23.65 -10.68 28.60
CA CYS A 138 -24.95 -11.25 28.26
C CYS A 138 -25.03 -12.72 28.72
N SER A 139 -26.23 -13.18 29.06
CA SER A 139 -26.46 -14.59 29.34
C SER A 139 -26.33 -15.44 28.07
N GLN A 140 -26.15 -16.75 28.25
CA GLN A 140 -26.12 -17.68 27.12
C GLN A 140 -27.44 -17.67 26.33
N ASP A 141 -28.57 -17.44 27.00
CA ASP A 141 -29.89 -17.34 26.36
C ASP A 141 -29.99 -16.08 25.50
N GLN A 142 -29.55 -14.94 26.02
CA GLN A 142 -29.50 -13.68 25.26
C GLN A 142 -28.61 -13.79 24.02
N TYR A 143 -27.47 -14.49 24.12
CA TYR A 143 -26.60 -14.76 22.98
C TYR A 143 -27.29 -15.66 21.94
N ARG A 144 -27.93 -16.76 22.37
CA ARG A 144 -28.67 -17.67 21.46
C ARG A 144 -29.82 -16.95 20.76
N GLU A 145 -30.56 -16.14 21.50
CA GLU A 145 -31.64 -15.29 20.97
C GLU A 145 -31.09 -14.35 19.89
N PHE A 146 -30.00 -13.63 20.17
CA PHE A 146 -29.38 -12.72 19.21
C PHE A 146 -28.96 -13.42 17.92
N ILE A 147 -28.26 -14.54 18.02
CA ILE A 147 -27.79 -15.30 16.85
C ILE A 147 -28.97 -15.77 15.99
N THR A 148 -30.10 -16.09 16.62
CA THR A 148 -31.32 -16.51 15.91
C THR A 148 -32.03 -15.33 15.24
N GLN A 149 -32.07 -14.16 15.89
CA GLN A 149 -32.83 -13.00 15.43
C GLN A 149 -32.06 -12.13 14.42
N VAL A 150 -30.74 -12.00 14.53
CA VAL A 150 -29.96 -11.01 13.76
C VAL A 150 -30.09 -11.19 12.25
N SER A 151 -30.02 -12.43 11.75
CA SER A 151 -30.17 -12.71 10.32
C SER A 151 -31.57 -12.37 9.81
N ASN A 152 -32.62 -12.59 10.62
CA ASN A 152 -33.99 -12.23 10.28
C ASN A 152 -34.18 -10.71 10.25
N LEU A 153 -33.62 -9.98 11.22
CA LEU A 153 -33.65 -8.52 11.21
C LEU A 153 -32.95 -7.96 9.97
N GLU A 154 -31.75 -8.43 9.65
CA GLU A 154 -31.01 -7.98 8.46
C GLU A 154 -31.79 -8.27 7.18
N GLN A 155 -32.43 -9.43 7.08
CA GLN A 155 -33.34 -9.77 5.97
C GLN A 155 -34.51 -8.79 5.86
N MET A 156 -35.17 -8.46 6.97
CA MET A 156 -36.28 -7.49 6.96
C MET A 156 -35.81 -6.11 6.48
N LEU A 157 -34.62 -5.66 6.91
CA LEU A 157 -34.05 -4.39 6.51
C LEU A 157 -33.69 -4.36 5.02
N ILE A 158 -33.08 -5.43 4.50
CA ILE A 158 -32.72 -5.58 3.09
C ILE A 158 -33.98 -5.63 2.22
N SER A 159 -34.99 -6.41 2.60
CA SER A 159 -36.29 -6.46 1.92
C SER A 159 -37.00 -5.12 1.91
N SER A 160 -36.74 -4.25 2.90
CA SER A 160 -37.21 -2.86 2.94
C SER A 160 -36.34 -1.90 2.11
N GLY A 161 -35.40 -2.41 1.32
CA GLY A 161 -34.51 -1.62 0.46
C GLY A 161 -33.37 -0.92 1.21
N THR A 162 -32.87 -1.51 2.30
CA THR A 162 -31.65 -1.06 2.99
C THR A 162 -30.45 -1.86 2.50
N MET A 163 -29.44 -1.19 1.96
CA MET A 163 -28.16 -1.82 1.64
C MET A 163 -27.33 -1.93 2.93
N ILE A 164 -26.92 -3.15 3.27
CA ILE A 164 -26.12 -3.43 4.48
C ILE A 164 -24.74 -3.95 4.07
N PHE A 165 -23.69 -3.28 4.53
CA PHE A 165 -22.31 -3.72 4.36
C PHE A 165 -21.71 -4.06 5.72
N LYS A 166 -21.29 -5.32 5.92
CA LYS A 166 -20.66 -5.80 7.16
C LYS A 166 -19.17 -6.00 6.97
N TYR A 167 -18.35 -5.15 7.59
CA TYR A 167 -16.90 -5.25 7.58
C TYR A 167 -16.38 -5.73 8.93
N PHE A 168 -15.55 -6.77 8.90
CA PHE A 168 -14.78 -7.19 10.06
C PHE A 168 -13.31 -6.85 9.86
N LEU A 169 -12.82 -5.90 10.64
CA LEU A 169 -11.43 -5.46 10.61
C LEU A 169 -10.58 -6.45 11.42
N ASP A 170 -9.86 -7.32 10.70
CA ASP A 170 -8.95 -8.29 11.28
C ASP A 170 -7.55 -7.68 11.41
N VAL A 171 -6.92 -7.91 12.57
CA VAL A 171 -5.57 -7.41 12.89
C VAL A 171 -4.83 -8.54 13.57
N GLY A 172 -3.58 -8.79 13.18
CA GLY A 172 -2.78 -9.84 13.80
C GLY A 172 -2.49 -9.53 15.28
N ARG A 173 -2.32 -10.57 16.09
CA ARG A 173 -2.07 -10.48 17.55
C ARG A 173 -0.91 -9.55 17.90
N GLU A 174 0.21 -9.69 17.20
CA GLU A 174 1.39 -8.84 17.41
C GLU A 174 1.11 -7.36 17.08
N GLU A 175 0.37 -7.12 16.00
CA GLU A 175 0.01 -5.76 15.59
C GLU A 175 -1.01 -5.14 16.56
N GLN A 176 -1.96 -5.92 17.08
CA GLN A 176 -2.88 -5.50 18.13
C GLN A 176 -2.11 -5.07 19.39
N LYS A 177 -1.23 -5.94 19.90
CA LYS A 177 -0.39 -5.68 21.07
C LYS A 177 0.45 -4.42 20.88
N ARG A 178 1.11 -4.28 19.73
CA ARG A 178 1.91 -3.09 19.37
C ARG A 178 1.08 -1.81 19.38
N ARG A 179 -0.16 -1.85 18.89
CA ARG A 179 -1.07 -0.69 18.85
C ARG A 179 -1.58 -0.30 20.23
N ILE A 180 -1.92 -1.27 21.07
CA ILE A 180 -2.36 -1.02 22.45
C ILE A 180 -1.19 -0.41 23.25
N LEU A 181 0.01 -0.96 23.14
CA LEU A 181 1.18 -0.41 23.81
C LEU A 181 1.49 1.02 23.35
N ARG A 182 1.38 1.30 22.04
CA ARG A 182 1.55 2.66 21.50
C ARG A 182 0.52 3.66 22.04
N ARG A 183 -0.72 3.24 22.33
CA ARG A 183 -1.73 4.14 22.89
C ARG A 183 -1.37 4.60 24.31
N LYS A 184 -0.66 3.77 25.08
CA LYS A 184 -0.20 4.11 26.43
C LYS A 184 0.82 5.25 26.43
N THR A 185 1.61 5.35 25.36
CA THR A 185 2.70 6.34 25.25
C THR A 185 2.36 7.55 24.39
N ASP A 186 1.15 7.63 23.83
CA ASP A 186 0.71 8.69 22.91
C ASP A 186 -0.40 9.53 23.57
N PRO A 187 -0.11 10.76 24.04
CA PRO A 187 -1.07 11.60 24.75
C PRO A 187 -2.38 11.84 23.99
N LEU A 188 -2.31 11.91 22.66
CA LEU A 188 -3.49 12.14 21.80
C LEU A 188 -4.37 10.89 21.62
N ARG A 189 -3.91 9.73 22.11
CA ARG A 189 -4.59 8.44 21.95
C ARG A 189 -4.84 7.70 23.26
N MET A 190 -4.35 8.22 24.39
CA MET A 190 -4.53 7.64 25.72
C MET A 190 -6.02 7.42 26.05
N TRP A 191 -6.89 8.36 25.69
CA TRP A 191 -8.34 8.25 25.90
C TRP A 191 -8.98 7.03 25.21
N LYS A 192 -8.30 6.40 24.24
CA LYS A 192 -8.78 5.20 23.53
C LYS A 192 -8.51 3.90 24.29
N LEU A 193 -7.84 3.97 25.44
CA LEU A 193 -7.59 2.81 26.28
C LEU A 193 -8.79 2.58 27.20
N SER A 194 -9.31 1.36 27.15
CA SER A 194 -10.32 0.86 28.09
C SER A 194 -9.68 -0.14 29.05
N PRO A 195 -10.19 -0.31 30.28
CA PRO A 195 -9.81 -1.43 31.15
C PRO A 195 -9.96 -2.80 30.47
N ILE A 196 -10.85 -2.90 29.48
CA ILE A 196 -11.13 -4.11 28.69
C ILE A 196 -10.00 -4.39 27.67
N ASP A 197 -9.32 -3.36 27.16
CA ASP A 197 -8.28 -3.52 26.13
C ASP A 197 -7.14 -4.42 26.61
N GLY A 198 -6.77 -4.35 27.90
CA GLY A 198 -5.76 -5.22 28.50
C GLY A 198 -6.19 -6.68 28.49
N LYS A 199 -7.39 -6.96 29.03
CA LYS A 199 -7.97 -8.32 29.07
C LYS A 199 -8.17 -8.91 27.67
N SER A 200 -8.45 -8.07 26.67
CA SER A 200 -8.65 -8.52 25.29
C SER A 200 -7.43 -9.21 24.67
N LEU A 201 -6.22 -8.91 25.14
CA LEU A 201 -4.98 -9.55 24.67
C LEU A 201 -4.79 -10.96 25.24
N ASP A 202 -5.26 -11.17 26.47
CA ASP A 202 -5.22 -12.46 27.15
C ASP A 202 -6.29 -13.38 26.58
N LEU A 203 -7.49 -12.83 26.32
CA LEU A 203 -8.65 -13.54 25.78
C LEU A 203 -8.65 -13.68 24.24
N TRP A 204 -7.46 -13.73 23.63
CA TRP A 204 -7.32 -13.72 22.16
C TRP A 204 -8.07 -14.89 21.50
N ASN A 205 -7.97 -16.09 22.10
CA ASN A 205 -8.55 -17.31 21.54
C ASN A 205 -10.07 -17.32 21.66
N GLU A 206 -10.58 -16.87 22.80
CA GLU A 206 -12.01 -16.74 23.13
C GLU A 206 -12.69 -15.75 22.19
N TYR A 207 -12.04 -14.61 21.93
CA TYR A 207 -12.49 -13.67 20.89
C TYR A 207 -12.47 -14.30 19.50
N THR A 208 -11.41 -15.04 19.16
CA THR A 208 -11.31 -15.70 17.85
C THR A 208 -12.46 -16.68 17.65
N GLU A 209 -12.72 -17.53 18.63
CA GLU A 209 -13.82 -18.49 18.62
C GLU A 209 -15.19 -17.80 18.53
N ALA A 210 -15.40 -16.72 19.30
CA ALA A 210 -16.65 -15.95 19.24
C ALA A 210 -16.87 -15.35 17.84
N PHE A 211 -15.84 -14.79 17.22
CA PHE A 211 -15.94 -14.22 15.87
C PHE A 211 -16.17 -15.29 14.80
N GLU A 212 -15.49 -16.44 14.88
CA GLU A 212 -15.72 -17.56 13.97
C GLU A 212 -17.16 -18.07 14.06
N LYS A 213 -17.69 -18.23 15.28
CA LYS A 213 -19.10 -18.59 15.51
C LYS A 213 -20.05 -17.52 14.97
N MET A 214 -19.75 -16.25 15.17
CA MET A 214 -20.51 -15.13 14.62
C MET A 214 -20.58 -15.22 13.09
N PHE A 215 -19.43 -15.39 12.41
CA PHE A 215 -19.40 -15.49 10.95
C PHE A 215 -20.17 -16.72 10.47
N ALA A 216 -19.92 -17.89 11.04
CA ALA A 216 -20.56 -19.13 10.63
C ALA A 216 -22.10 -19.09 10.73
N ARG A 217 -22.65 -18.29 11.66
CA ARG A 217 -24.09 -18.19 11.91
C ARG A 217 -24.78 -17.01 11.23
N THR A 218 -24.05 -15.95 10.91
CA THR A 218 -24.63 -14.68 10.45
C THR A 218 -24.10 -14.22 9.09
N HIS A 219 -23.15 -14.97 8.51
CA HIS A 219 -22.79 -14.81 7.11
C HIS A 219 -23.88 -15.42 6.23
N THR A 220 -24.44 -14.62 5.32
CA THR A 220 -25.44 -15.06 4.34
C THR A 220 -25.09 -14.51 2.97
N HIS A 221 -25.65 -15.11 1.91
CA HIS A 221 -25.42 -14.65 0.54
C HIS A 221 -25.91 -13.21 0.33
N ILE A 222 -27.03 -12.83 0.96
CA ILE A 222 -27.64 -11.50 0.84
C ILE A 222 -27.01 -10.44 1.78
N CYS A 223 -26.41 -10.87 2.88
CA CYS A 223 -25.75 -10.00 3.86
C CYS A 223 -24.41 -10.63 4.29
N PRO A 224 -23.41 -10.64 3.39
CA PRO A 224 -22.15 -11.32 3.64
C PRO A 224 -21.27 -10.54 4.61
N TRP A 225 -20.53 -11.28 5.42
CA TRP A 225 -19.37 -10.72 6.13
C TRP A 225 -18.20 -10.51 5.18
N THR A 226 -17.66 -9.30 5.17
CA THR A 226 -16.44 -8.94 4.44
C THR A 226 -15.30 -8.78 5.44
N ILE A 227 -14.28 -9.62 5.34
CA ILE A 227 -13.09 -9.57 6.19
C ILE A 227 -12.08 -8.61 5.59
N VAL A 228 -11.43 -7.81 6.44
CA VAL A 228 -10.46 -6.81 6.03
C VAL A 228 -9.18 -6.97 6.83
N ASN A 229 -8.06 -7.30 6.18
CA ASN A 229 -6.74 -7.26 6.81
C ASN A 229 -6.36 -5.80 7.08
N THR A 230 -6.16 -5.49 8.35
CA THR A 230 -5.86 -4.13 8.81
C THR A 230 -4.46 -3.94 9.35
N ASN A 231 -3.53 -4.88 9.16
CA ASN A 231 -2.15 -4.72 9.61
C ASN A 231 -1.52 -3.44 9.05
N ASP A 232 -1.79 -3.14 7.78
CA ASP A 232 -1.63 -1.81 7.20
C ASP A 232 -2.98 -1.07 7.13
N LYS A 233 -3.17 -0.10 8.03
CA LYS A 233 -4.40 0.71 8.10
C LYS A 233 -4.69 1.47 6.81
N LYS A 234 -3.67 1.88 6.06
CA LYS A 234 -3.85 2.69 4.85
C LYS A 234 -4.43 1.85 3.74
N ARG A 235 -3.83 0.68 3.50
CA ARG A 235 -4.36 -0.33 2.56
C ARG A 235 -5.79 -0.71 2.92
N ALA A 236 -6.07 -0.97 4.20
CA ALA A 236 -7.42 -1.33 4.63
C ALA A 236 -8.46 -0.25 4.30
N ARG A 237 -8.15 1.03 4.53
CA ARG A 237 -9.06 2.14 4.24
C ARG A 237 -9.36 2.28 2.75
N LEU A 238 -8.31 2.26 1.91
CA LEU A 238 -8.48 2.34 0.46
C LEU A 238 -9.34 1.17 -0.04
N ASN A 239 -9.06 -0.04 0.42
CA ASN A 239 -9.79 -1.22 -0.06
C ASN A 239 -11.22 -1.32 0.47
N ILE A 240 -11.52 -0.82 1.68
CA ILE A 240 -12.92 -0.69 2.14
C ILE A 240 -13.67 0.32 1.26
N ALA A 241 -13.08 1.49 0.95
CA ALA A 241 -13.71 2.45 0.06
C ALA A 241 -13.97 1.85 -1.33
N ARG A 242 -12.96 1.18 -1.90
CA ARG A 242 -13.07 0.46 -3.18
C ARG A 242 -14.20 -0.58 -3.14
N ASP A 243 -14.25 -1.42 -2.10
CA ASP A 243 -15.29 -2.44 -1.96
C ASP A 243 -16.71 -1.84 -1.93
N ILE A 244 -16.96 -0.80 -1.11
CA ILE A 244 -18.25 -0.09 -1.07
C ILE A 244 -18.61 0.47 -2.45
N LEU A 245 -17.69 1.23 -3.05
CA LEU A 245 -17.92 1.90 -4.34
C LEU A 245 -18.08 0.89 -5.48
N SER A 246 -17.44 -0.28 -5.41
CA SER A 246 -17.56 -1.32 -6.42
C SER A 246 -18.95 -1.94 -6.46
N LYS A 247 -19.56 -2.16 -5.28
CA LYS A 247 -20.82 -2.88 -5.08
C LYS A 247 -22.06 -2.05 -5.39
N ILE A 248 -21.94 -0.73 -5.44
CA ILE A 248 -23.07 0.18 -5.69
C ILE A 248 -22.92 0.80 -7.08
N ASP A 249 -23.99 0.77 -7.86
CA ASP A 249 -24.07 1.44 -9.16
C ASP A 249 -24.66 2.85 -8.98
N TYR A 250 -23.79 3.84 -8.85
CA TYR A 250 -24.18 5.24 -8.63
C TYR A 250 -23.87 6.09 -9.86
N GLU A 251 -24.66 7.15 -10.02
CA GLU A 251 -24.51 8.11 -11.13
C GLU A 251 -23.14 8.81 -11.07
N GLY A 252 -22.45 8.87 -12.21
CA GLY A 252 -21.14 9.54 -12.34
C GLY A 252 -19.93 8.73 -11.85
N LYS A 253 -20.11 7.44 -11.56
CA LYS A 253 -19.05 6.49 -11.18
C LYS A 253 -17.93 6.45 -12.24
N ASP A 254 -16.73 6.89 -11.84
CA ASP A 254 -15.57 6.98 -12.73
C ASP A 254 -14.64 5.78 -12.57
N GLN A 255 -14.94 4.72 -13.31
CA GLN A 255 -14.11 3.50 -13.33
C GLN A 255 -12.88 3.62 -14.24
N THR A 256 -12.75 4.73 -14.97
CA THR A 256 -11.67 4.97 -15.94
C THR A 256 -10.50 5.76 -15.36
N ALA A 257 -10.74 6.57 -14.33
CA ALA A 257 -9.71 7.31 -13.62
C ALA A 257 -9.43 6.76 -12.21
N VAL A 258 -10.40 6.07 -11.59
CA VAL A 258 -10.28 5.58 -10.21
C VAL A 258 -10.44 4.06 -10.18
N CYS A 259 -9.40 3.36 -9.71
CA CYS A 259 -9.50 1.91 -9.49
C CYS A 259 -10.42 1.62 -8.31
N LEU A 260 -11.61 1.09 -8.60
CA LEU A 260 -12.60 0.66 -7.61
C LEU A 260 -12.47 -0.82 -7.22
N LEU A 261 -11.54 -1.56 -7.80
CA LEU A 261 -11.36 -2.99 -7.49
C LEU A 261 -10.57 -3.16 -6.18
N PRO A 262 -11.17 -3.72 -5.12
CA PRO A 262 -10.44 -4.02 -3.90
C PRO A 262 -9.35 -5.09 -4.16
N ASP A 263 -8.26 -4.99 -3.41
CA ASP A 263 -7.20 -5.99 -3.36
C ASP A 263 -7.70 -7.24 -2.61
N PRO A 264 -7.81 -8.41 -3.27
CA PRO A 264 -8.34 -9.63 -2.65
C PRO A 264 -7.47 -10.17 -1.52
N SER A 265 -6.19 -9.75 -1.43
CA SER A 265 -5.32 -10.07 -0.30
C SER A 265 -5.63 -9.25 0.95
N ILE A 266 -6.33 -8.12 0.80
CA ILE A 266 -6.68 -7.19 1.88
C ILE A 266 -8.15 -7.28 2.24
N VAL A 267 -9.04 -7.41 1.26
CA VAL A 267 -10.49 -7.49 1.46
C VAL A 267 -11.02 -8.73 0.77
N TRP A 268 -11.73 -9.57 1.51
CA TRP A 268 -12.36 -10.76 0.95
C TRP A 268 -13.68 -11.06 1.67
N VAL A 269 -14.56 -11.76 0.97
CA VAL A 269 -15.80 -12.26 1.57
C VAL A 269 -15.45 -13.47 2.44
N TYR A 270 -15.99 -13.53 3.66
CA TYR A 270 -15.78 -14.68 4.55
C TYR A 270 -16.17 -15.99 3.86
N SER A 271 -15.29 -16.98 3.96
CA SER A 271 -15.53 -18.36 3.54
C SER A 271 -15.03 -19.31 4.63
N GLN A 272 -15.81 -20.35 4.92
CA GLN A 272 -15.45 -21.35 5.94
C GLN A 272 -14.15 -22.09 5.62
N TYR A 273 -13.73 -22.12 4.35
CA TYR A 273 -12.54 -22.84 3.88
C TYR A 273 -11.26 -22.01 3.84
N GLN A 274 -11.31 -20.72 4.19
CA GLN A 274 -10.12 -19.86 4.21
C GLN A 274 -9.43 -19.91 5.58
N THR A 275 -8.45 -20.80 5.73
CA THR A 275 -7.69 -21.03 6.97
C THR A 275 -6.27 -20.46 6.97
N ALA A 276 -5.91 -19.57 6.04
CA ALA A 276 -4.58 -18.96 6.02
C ALA A 276 -4.64 -17.43 6.23
N HIS A 277 -4.34 -16.98 7.45
CA HIS A 277 -4.01 -15.57 7.75
C HIS A 277 -2.66 -15.20 7.12
N LEU A 278 -2.61 -15.09 5.79
CA LEU A 278 -1.48 -14.48 5.11
C LEU A 278 -1.51 -12.97 5.38
N ASP A 279 -0.44 -12.42 5.95
CA ASP A 279 -0.28 -10.97 6.10
C ASP A 279 0.38 -10.42 4.82
N PRO A 280 -0.36 -9.67 3.97
CA PRO A 280 0.19 -9.14 2.72
C PRO A 280 1.36 -8.18 2.94
N THR A 281 1.49 -7.61 4.14
CA THR A 281 2.62 -6.77 4.50
C THR A 281 3.93 -7.55 4.52
N LYS A 282 3.89 -8.83 4.94
CA LYS A 282 5.07 -9.70 4.95
C LYS A 282 5.52 -10.07 3.53
N GLU A 283 4.57 -10.28 2.63
CA GLU A 283 4.88 -10.54 1.22
C GLU A 283 5.55 -9.33 0.57
N VAL A 284 5.02 -8.12 0.79
CA VAL A 284 5.66 -6.88 0.32
C VAL A 284 7.07 -6.71 0.90
N GLN A 285 7.30 -7.08 2.18
CA GLN A 285 8.64 -7.04 2.77
C GLN A 285 9.60 -8.00 2.07
N LYS A 286 9.16 -9.21 1.74
CA LYS A 286 9.94 -10.22 1.01
C LYS A 286 10.33 -9.70 -0.37
N GLN A 287 9.37 -9.19 -1.14
CA GLN A 287 9.61 -8.59 -2.46
C GLN A 287 10.60 -7.41 -2.38
N LEU A 288 10.47 -6.54 -1.37
CA LEU A 288 11.39 -5.41 -1.16
C LEU A 288 12.81 -5.87 -0.79
N LYS A 289 12.96 -7.02 -0.14
CA LYS A 289 14.27 -7.61 0.21
C LYS A 289 14.93 -8.22 -1.03
N GLU A 290 14.20 -9.01 -1.80
CA GLU A 290 14.66 -9.59 -3.07
C GLU A 290 15.10 -8.48 -4.05
N LEU A 291 14.32 -7.41 -4.17
CA LEU A 291 14.68 -6.23 -4.98
C LEU A 291 15.91 -5.48 -4.48
N LYS A 292 16.29 -5.58 -3.20
CA LYS A 292 17.54 -5.01 -2.70
C LYS A 292 18.72 -5.90 -3.08
N GLU A 293 18.58 -7.20 -2.90
CA GLU A 293 19.60 -8.20 -3.24
C GLU A 293 19.93 -8.17 -4.74
N ILE A 294 18.91 -8.10 -5.60
CA ILE A 294 19.09 -7.94 -7.07
C ILE A 294 19.89 -6.68 -7.39
N LYS A 295 19.52 -5.52 -6.83
CA LYS A 295 20.25 -4.26 -7.10
C LYS A 295 21.67 -4.26 -6.54
N GLU A 296 21.92 -4.95 -5.43
CA GLU A 296 23.28 -5.14 -4.92
C GLU A 296 24.11 -6.04 -5.83
N ALA A 297 23.52 -7.09 -6.38
CA ALA A 297 24.14 -7.95 -7.38
C ALA A 297 24.45 -7.18 -8.67
N GLU A 298 23.48 -6.45 -9.23
CA GLU A 298 23.68 -5.57 -10.40
C GLU A 298 24.77 -4.52 -10.17
N LYS A 299 24.82 -3.92 -8.97
CA LYS A 299 25.85 -2.95 -8.61
C LYS A 299 27.24 -3.60 -8.51
N LYS A 300 27.33 -4.83 -7.99
CA LYS A 300 28.57 -5.62 -7.96
C LYS A 300 29.00 -5.99 -9.37
N GLU A 301 28.07 -6.43 -10.21
CA GLU A 301 28.33 -6.78 -11.61
C GLU A 301 28.79 -5.56 -12.41
N ARG A 302 28.11 -4.42 -12.30
CA ARG A 302 28.52 -3.16 -12.94
C ARG A 302 29.91 -2.70 -12.49
N LYS A 303 30.26 -2.89 -11.21
CA LYS A 303 31.62 -2.63 -10.70
C LYS A 303 32.64 -3.61 -11.28
N ALA A 304 32.31 -4.89 -11.38
CA ALA A 304 33.16 -5.91 -11.97
C ALA A 304 33.40 -5.66 -13.47
N GLN A 305 32.35 -5.33 -14.23
CA GLN A 305 32.43 -4.94 -15.64
C GLN A 305 33.30 -3.69 -15.83
N LYS A 306 33.14 -2.67 -14.98
CA LYS A 306 33.98 -1.47 -15.02
C LYS A 306 35.45 -1.79 -14.72
N ALA A 307 35.72 -2.61 -13.70
CA ALA A 307 37.08 -3.03 -13.36
C ALA A 307 37.71 -3.88 -14.47
N LEU A 308 36.92 -4.72 -15.15
CA LEU A 308 37.37 -5.49 -16.31
C LEU A 308 37.69 -4.56 -17.48
N ALA A 309 36.84 -3.58 -17.78
CA ALA A 309 37.08 -2.58 -18.83
C ALA A 309 38.36 -1.77 -18.56
N GLU A 310 38.57 -1.33 -17.32
CA GLU A 310 39.81 -0.63 -16.92
C GLU A 310 41.06 -1.51 -17.07
N LYS A 311 40.96 -2.82 -16.76
CA LYS A 311 42.05 -3.78 -16.98
C LYS A 311 42.34 -4.00 -18.47
N VAL A 312 41.31 -4.14 -19.30
CA VAL A 312 41.45 -4.29 -20.75
C VAL A 312 42.10 -3.05 -21.36
N GLU A 313 41.64 -1.86 -21.01
CA GLU A 313 42.21 -0.59 -21.49
C GLU A 313 43.68 -0.44 -21.07
N LYS A 314 44.03 -0.87 -19.84
CA LYS A 314 45.42 -0.85 -19.38
C LYS A 314 46.30 -1.85 -20.16
N ALA A 315 45.80 -3.05 -20.42
CA ALA A 315 46.50 -4.06 -21.21
C ALA A 315 46.70 -3.63 -22.68
N GLU A 316 45.72 -2.95 -23.29
CA GLU A 316 45.86 -2.38 -24.64
C GLU A 316 46.90 -1.25 -24.69
N LYS A 317 46.95 -0.39 -23.67
CA LYS A 317 47.98 0.66 -23.54
C LYS A 317 49.39 0.08 -23.33
N GLU A 318 49.51 -1.03 -22.62
CA GLU A 318 50.78 -1.75 -22.45
C GLU A 318 51.21 -2.42 -23.76
N ARG A 319 50.31 -3.11 -24.46
CA ARG A 319 50.60 -3.69 -25.79
C ARG A 319 51.03 -2.65 -26.82
N THR A 320 50.34 -1.52 -26.90
CA THR A 320 50.73 -0.43 -27.82
C THR A 320 52.07 0.23 -27.44
N LYS A 321 52.44 0.25 -26.15
CA LYS A 321 53.78 0.68 -25.72
C LYS A 321 54.85 -0.33 -26.10
N GLU A 322 54.59 -1.62 -25.93
CA GLU A 322 55.50 -2.70 -26.33
C GLU A 322 55.70 -2.74 -27.85
N GLU A 323 54.65 -2.59 -28.64
CA GLU A 323 54.75 -2.47 -30.10
C GLU A 323 55.57 -1.25 -30.53
N LYS A 324 55.37 -0.09 -29.89
CA LYS A 324 56.18 1.11 -30.13
C LYS A 324 57.64 0.93 -29.73
N GLN A 325 57.94 0.16 -28.69
CA GLN A 325 59.32 -0.18 -28.33
C GLN A 325 59.96 -1.15 -29.32
N LYS A 326 59.24 -2.17 -29.78
CA LYS A 326 59.72 -3.10 -30.80
C LYS A 326 60.01 -2.41 -32.13
N THR A 327 59.11 -1.58 -32.63
CA THR A 327 59.35 -0.77 -33.85
C THR A 327 60.53 0.18 -33.69
N LYS A 328 60.75 0.75 -32.50
CA LYS A 328 61.90 1.61 -32.22
C LYS A 328 63.23 0.84 -32.15
N GLN A 329 63.20 -0.40 -31.65
CA GLN A 329 64.36 -1.29 -31.67
C GLN A 329 64.68 -1.79 -33.08
N GLU A 330 63.67 -2.11 -33.89
CA GLU A 330 63.83 -2.48 -35.30
C GLU A 330 64.39 -1.29 -36.11
N ALA A 331 63.88 -0.08 -35.91
CA ALA A 331 64.40 1.13 -36.55
C ALA A 331 65.84 1.48 -36.12
N ASN A 332 66.25 1.14 -34.89
CA ASN A 332 67.64 1.30 -34.45
C ASN A 332 68.56 0.23 -35.05
N LYS A 333 68.10 -1.03 -35.17
CA LYS A 333 68.83 -2.08 -35.90
C LYS A 333 69.03 -1.71 -37.37
N GLU A 334 68.02 -1.16 -38.04
CA GLU A 334 68.16 -0.66 -39.42
C GLU A 334 69.14 0.51 -39.54
N LYS A 335 69.26 1.35 -38.50
CA LYS A 335 70.25 2.44 -38.46
C LYS A 335 71.68 1.94 -38.20
N GLU A 336 71.87 0.91 -37.39
CA GLU A 336 73.18 0.27 -37.19
C GLU A 336 73.66 -0.44 -38.46
N VAL A 337 72.77 -1.14 -39.18
CA VAL A 337 73.10 -1.76 -40.48
C VAL A 337 73.46 -0.71 -41.54
N LYS A 338 72.90 0.50 -41.47
CA LYS A 338 73.28 1.65 -42.32
C LYS A 338 74.56 2.37 -41.87
N ALA A 339 75.04 2.17 -40.65
CA ALA A 339 76.26 2.80 -40.14
C ALA A 339 77.54 2.00 -40.50
N GLU A 340 77.43 0.69 -40.72
CA GLU A 340 78.55 -0.16 -41.17
C GLU A 340 78.88 -0.04 -42.68
N SER A 341 78.10 0.74 -43.45
CA SER A 341 78.27 0.90 -44.90
C SER A 341 78.64 2.33 -45.33
N LYS A 342 79.73 2.90 -44.79
CA LYS A 342 80.38 4.09 -45.39
C LYS A 342 81.92 4.02 -45.39
N PRO A 343 82.61 4.19 -46.54
CA PRO A 343 84.07 4.20 -46.62
C PRO A 343 84.70 5.59 -46.35
N LYS A 344 86.00 5.55 -46.00
CA LYS A 344 86.87 6.63 -45.50
C LYS A 344 87.27 7.71 -46.54
N ASN A 345 87.13 8.97 -46.12
CA ASN A 345 87.96 10.19 -46.26
C ASN A 345 88.80 10.55 -47.53
N GLU A 346 88.45 11.75 -48.07
CA GLU A 346 89.27 12.97 -48.36
C GLU A 346 90.36 12.99 -49.47
N PRO A 347 90.79 14.15 -50.04
CA PRO A 347 90.73 15.53 -49.49
C PRO A 347 90.41 16.76 -50.41
N LYS A 348 89.91 17.82 -49.74
CA LYS A 348 90.08 19.29 -49.83
C LYS A 348 90.38 20.03 -51.15
N ALA A 349 89.60 21.10 -51.37
CA ALA A 349 90.11 22.44 -51.72
C ALA A 349 89.11 23.57 -51.34
N LYS A 350 89.66 24.72 -50.92
CA LYS A 350 88.98 25.95 -50.46
C LYS A 350 88.48 26.81 -51.60
N SER A 351 87.37 27.55 -51.42
CA SER A 351 87.22 28.92 -51.93
C SER A 351 86.12 29.69 -51.20
N ALA A 352 86.37 30.98 -50.99
CA ALA A 352 85.55 31.94 -50.26
C ALA A 352 84.65 32.77 -51.18
N THR A 353 83.51 33.27 -50.66
CA THR A 353 82.81 34.55 -50.98
C THR A 353 81.53 34.60 -50.11
N LYS A 354 81.31 35.53 -49.17
CA LYS A 354 81.00 36.98 -49.21
C LYS A 354 79.49 37.28 -49.38
N ALA A 355 78.94 38.03 -48.40
CA ALA A 355 77.67 38.80 -48.39
C ALA A 355 76.36 37.97 -48.51
N GLU A 356 75.18 38.30 -47.99
CA GLU A 356 74.59 39.59 -47.58
C GLU A 356 73.33 39.36 -46.71
N SER A 357 72.91 40.45 -46.05
CA SER A 357 71.71 40.70 -45.25
C SER A 357 70.34 40.12 -45.66
N ALA A 358 69.48 39.84 -44.66
CA ALA A 358 68.09 40.37 -44.48
C ALA A 358 67.39 39.60 -43.33
N LYS A 359 67.17 40.18 -42.14
CA LYS A 359 65.97 40.92 -41.69
C LYS A 359 64.61 40.23 -41.94
N ALA A 360 63.97 39.87 -40.82
CA ALA A 360 62.66 40.36 -40.36
C ALA A 360 61.58 39.30 -40.07
N ASP A 361 60.97 39.52 -38.89
CA ASP A 361 59.53 39.47 -38.60
C ASP A 361 58.86 38.12 -38.28
N THR A 362 58.54 37.88 -36.99
CA THR A 362 57.27 38.26 -36.28
C THR A 362 56.11 37.36 -36.73
N THR A 363 55.22 36.80 -35.94
CA THR A 363 54.89 36.77 -34.51
C THR A 363 53.84 35.65 -34.36
N PRO A 364 53.41 35.28 -33.13
CA PRO A 364 52.50 34.17 -32.84
C PRO A 364 51.03 34.61 -32.77
N THR A 365 50.09 33.66 -32.75
CA THR A 365 48.85 33.65 -31.93
C THR A 365 48.00 32.41 -32.28
N LYS A 366 47.71 31.53 -31.31
CA LYS A 366 46.45 31.42 -30.53
C LYS A 366 45.18 31.16 -31.36
N SER A 367 44.61 29.98 -31.16
CA SER A 367 43.22 29.76 -30.70
C SER A 367 43.13 28.41 -30.01
#